data_AF-A0A8H3F9G7-F1
#
_entry.id   AF-A0A8H3F9G7-F1
#
_cell.length_a   1.000
_cell.length_b   1.000
_cell.length_c   1.000
_cell.angle_alpha   90.00
_cell.angle_beta   90.00
_cell.angle_gamma   90.00
#
_symmetry.space_group_name_H-M   'P 1'
#
loop_
_entity.id
_entity.type
_entity.pdbx_description
1 polymer ?
#
loop_
_entity_poly.entity_id
_entity_poly.type
_entity_poly.pdbx_seq_one_letter_code
_entity_poly.pdbx_strand_id
1 'polypeptide(L)'
;MRWPRRFVLGASIILLIPTLLLVRKLDEIWDQYNVPAYIQASFGHSFQDQPPPISGQVGDKIVIMAKLEDEDTGWVNEYLPTWQRALYTVNPSSQPSPSSSTDPILTTPLNKGHESMAYLTYIIDNYHSLPSTLAFLHSHRSGFLSAWHTDTPLHSNIDALNSLQLAFVQKMGYVNLRCNWNPGCEPAHRYNKHVTPEVWRSVFAGASMSQFSQKGNKSYTPEQVGSACCAQFAVSRERVLQRPKKDYEGFRRWVLETEKSDAMSGRVMEFLWHVIFGMDAVQ
;
A
#
# COMPACT_ATOMS: atom_id res chain seq x y z
N MET A 1 43.41 45.31 3.28
CA MET A 1 43.22 43.84 3.37
C MET A 1 41.79 43.49 3.81
N ARG A 2 40.84 43.32 2.88
CA ARG A 2 39.44 42.87 3.18
C ARG A 2 39.02 41.61 2.40
N TRP A 3 39.89 41.10 1.55
CA TRP A 3 39.67 39.95 0.68
C TRP A 3 39.58 38.59 1.41
N PRO A 4 40.41 38.27 2.43
CA PRO A 4 40.39 36.93 3.04
C PRO A 4 39.10 36.67 3.84
N ARG A 5 38.52 37.67 4.50
CA ARG A 5 37.25 37.52 5.25
C ARG A 5 36.05 37.24 4.35
N ARG A 6 35.97 37.87 3.17
CA ARG A 6 34.88 37.63 2.20
C ARG A 6 35.01 36.27 1.54
N PHE A 7 36.23 35.82 1.29
CA PHE A 7 36.52 34.48 0.77
C PHE A 7 36.17 33.38 1.78
N VAL A 8 36.54 33.56 3.05
CA VAL A 8 36.20 32.62 4.13
C VAL A 8 34.69 32.57 4.40
N LEU A 9 33.98 33.71 4.39
CA LEU A 9 32.52 33.74 4.50
C LEU A 9 31.84 33.07 3.29
N GLY A 10 32.31 33.34 2.08
CA GLY A 10 31.80 32.70 0.86
C GLY A 10 32.01 31.18 0.88
N ALA A 11 33.22 30.72 1.23
CA ALA A 11 33.54 29.30 1.35
C ALA A 11 32.73 28.61 2.46
N SER A 12 32.49 29.30 3.59
CA SER A 12 31.66 28.78 4.68
C SER A 12 30.20 28.60 4.27
N ILE A 13 29.63 29.54 3.51
CA ILE A 13 28.25 29.44 2.99
C ILE A 13 28.15 28.33 1.94
N ILE A 14 29.17 28.19 1.07
CA ILE A 14 29.23 27.15 0.04
C ILE A 14 29.24 25.74 0.65
N LEU A 15 29.83 25.54 1.84
CA LEU A 15 29.80 24.26 2.54
C LEU A 15 28.52 24.10 3.40
N LEU A 16 28.09 25.17 4.07
CA LEU A 16 26.99 25.11 5.03
C LEU A 16 25.64 24.80 4.38
N ILE A 17 25.35 25.36 3.20
CA ILE A 17 24.06 25.11 2.52
C ILE A 17 23.93 23.63 2.08
N PRO A 18 24.89 23.04 1.33
CA PRO A 18 24.85 21.61 1.00
C PRO A 18 24.83 20.71 2.23
N THR A 19 25.57 21.04 3.29
CA THR A 19 25.54 20.26 4.53
C THR A 19 24.15 20.31 5.18
N LEU A 20 23.50 21.47 5.26
CA LEU A 20 22.14 21.58 5.79
C LEU A 20 21.12 20.81 4.94
N LEU A 21 21.24 20.86 3.62
CA LEU A 21 20.37 20.08 2.72
C LEU A 21 20.60 18.57 2.89
N LEU A 22 21.86 18.15 3.05
CA LEU A 22 22.20 16.75 3.31
C LEU A 22 21.64 16.28 4.65
N VAL A 23 21.79 17.07 5.72
CA VAL A 23 21.25 16.74 7.05
C VAL A 23 19.74 16.60 6.96
N ARG A 24 19.03 17.55 6.35
CA ARG A 24 17.57 17.44 6.14
C ARG A 24 17.20 16.18 5.35
N LYS A 25 17.97 15.85 4.30
CA LYS A 25 17.68 14.67 3.49
C LYS A 25 17.92 13.37 4.27
N LEU A 26 18.93 13.34 5.12
CA LEU A 26 19.16 12.22 6.03
C LEU A 26 18.02 12.13 7.05
N ASP A 27 17.60 13.23 7.66
CA ASP A 27 16.48 13.25 8.61
C ASP A 27 15.19 12.71 7.96
N GLU A 28 14.88 13.12 6.72
CA GLU A 28 13.74 12.59 5.95
C GLU A 28 13.82 11.07 5.73
N ILE A 29 15.02 10.55 5.41
CA ILE A 29 15.24 9.11 5.22
C ILE A 29 15.14 8.39 6.57
N TRP A 30 15.70 8.94 7.63
CA TRP A 30 15.64 8.36 8.97
C TRP A 30 14.21 8.21 9.47
N ASP A 31 13.39 9.24 9.24
CA ASP A 31 11.97 9.26 9.55
C ASP A 31 11.16 8.29 8.67
N GLN A 32 11.41 8.28 7.36
CA GLN A 32 10.73 7.38 6.41
C GLN A 32 10.89 5.91 6.79
N TYR A 33 12.10 5.50 7.17
CA TYR A 33 12.43 4.12 7.54
C TYR A 33 12.25 3.83 9.04
N ASN A 34 11.88 4.84 9.84
CA ASN A 34 11.80 4.75 11.29
C ASN A 34 13.04 4.06 11.91
N VAL A 35 14.22 4.49 11.47
CA VAL A 35 15.51 3.86 11.79
C VAL A 35 15.72 3.64 13.30
N PRO A 36 15.42 4.61 14.19
CA PRO A 36 15.60 4.41 15.62
C PRO A 36 14.76 3.26 16.18
N ALA A 37 13.48 3.15 15.78
CA ALA A 37 12.61 2.08 16.23
C ALA A 37 13.05 0.72 15.68
N TYR A 38 13.51 0.68 14.42
CA TYR A 38 14.04 -0.55 13.82
C TYR A 38 15.29 -1.05 14.57
N ILE A 39 16.23 -0.15 14.87
CA ILE A 39 17.44 -0.48 15.64
C ILE A 39 17.05 -0.98 17.02
N GLN A 40 16.13 -0.31 17.72
CA GLN A 40 15.65 -0.74 19.03
C GLN A 40 15.03 -2.14 18.98
N ALA A 41 14.17 -2.40 17.99
CA ALA A 41 13.55 -3.71 17.80
C ALA A 41 14.59 -4.80 17.48
N SER A 42 15.68 -4.46 16.78
CA SER A 42 16.73 -5.42 16.41
C SER A 42 17.48 -6.01 17.61
N PHE A 43 17.45 -5.35 18.77
CA PHE A 43 18.13 -5.81 19.99
C PHE A 43 17.23 -6.52 21.00
N GLY A 44 15.90 -6.52 20.80
CA GLY A 44 14.96 -7.04 21.80
C GLY A 44 13.73 -7.74 21.24
N HIS A 45 13.51 -7.73 19.92
CA HIS A 45 12.35 -8.39 19.31
C HIS A 45 12.66 -9.86 19.06
N SER A 46 12.07 -10.74 19.87
CA SER A 46 12.07 -12.17 19.58
C SER A 46 10.91 -12.46 18.63
N PHE A 47 11.20 -13.01 17.44
CA PHE A 47 10.16 -13.50 16.53
C PHE A 47 9.27 -14.60 17.15
N GLN A 48 9.60 -15.10 18.36
CA GLN A 48 8.80 -16.05 19.12
C GLN A 48 7.72 -15.42 19.99
N ASP A 49 7.76 -14.11 20.27
CA ASP A 49 6.73 -13.41 21.05
C ASP A 49 5.52 -13.03 20.16
N GLN A 50 5.04 -14.01 19.39
CA GLN A 50 3.86 -13.81 18.56
C GLN A 50 2.60 -13.81 19.44
N PRO A 51 1.73 -12.81 19.32
CA PRO A 51 0.42 -12.85 19.96
C PRO A 51 -0.30 -14.14 19.55
N PRO A 52 -1.10 -14.77 20.43
CA PRO A 52 -1.89 -15.92 20.04
C PRO A 52 -2.76 -15.56 18.83
N PRO A 53 -2.96 -16.49 17.88
CA PRO A 53 -3.72 -16.23 16.67
C PRO A 53 -5.07 -15.62 17.02
N ILE A 54 -5.39 -14.49 16.37
CA ILE A 54 -6.63 -13.75 16.59
C ILE A 54 -7.81 -14.72 16.51
N SER A 55 -8.60 -14.79 17.58
CA SER A 55 -9.87 -15.49 17.62
C SER A 55 -10.79 -14.91 16.53
N GLY A 56 -10.96 -15.67 15.45
CA GLY A 56 -11.91 -15.42 14.38
C GLY A 56 -12.26 -16.76 13.73
N GLN A 57 -13.45 -16.87 13.14
CA GLN A 57 -13.80 -18.09 12.41
C GLN A 57 -12.77 -18.30 11.29
N VAL A 58 -12.17 -19.49 11.28
CA VAL A 58 -11.27 -19.92 10.20
C VAL A 58 -12.06 -19.80 8.90
N GLY A 59 -11.50 -19.07 7.94
CA GLY A 59 -12.16 -18.84 6.65
C GLY A 59 -13.00 -17.57 6.53
N ASP A 60 -13.11 -16.69 7.53
CA ASP A 60 -13.85 -15.42 7.36
C ASP A 60 -12.97 -14.22 6.93
N LYS A 61 -11.66 -14.44 6.80
CA LYS A 61 -10.69 -13.40 6.43
C LYS A 61 -9.66 -13.91 5.43
N ILE A 62 -9.18 -13.02 4.56
CA ILE A 62 -8.24 -13.36 3.50
C ILE A 62 -7.10 -12.34 3.37
N VAL A 63 -5.91 -12.85 3.07
CA VAL A 63 -4.75 -12.06 2.65
C VAL A 63 -4.58 -12.17 1.14
N ILE A 64 -4.49 -11.03 0.45
CA ILE A 64 -4.27 -10.92 -0.99
C ILE A 64 -2.91 -10.28 -1.22
N MET A 65 -2.08 -10.94 -2.03
CA MET A 65 -0.74 -10.44 -2.38
C MET A 65 -0.48 -10.64 -3.87
N ALA A 66 0.23 -9.69 -4.46
CA ALA A 66 0.97 -9.93 -5.69
C ALA A 66 2.40 -10.34 -5.33
N LYS A 67 2.93 -11.33 -6.04
CA LYS A 67 4.32 -11.78 -5.91
C LYS A 67 4.96 -11.97 -7.27
N LEU A 68 6.28 -11.79 -7.31
CA LEU A 68 7.09 -12.35 -8.38
C LEU A 68 7.27 -13.85 -8.16
N GLU A 69 7.45 -14.65 -9.21
CA GLU A 69 7.57 -16.11 -9.09
C GLU A 69 8.65 -16.53 -8.10
N ASP A 70 9.79 -15.84 -8.10
CA ASP A 70 10.97 -16.05 -7.26
C ASP A 70 10.84 -15.54 -5.82
N GLU A 71 9.79 -14.78 -5.50
CA GLU A 71 9.53 -14.32 -4.12
C GLU A 71 8.94 -15.43 -3.26
N ASP A 72 9.51 -15.59 -2.05
CA ASP A 72 9.01 -16.53 -1.05
C ASP A 72 7.83 -15.94 -0.26
N THR A 73 6.66 -16.56 -0.43
CA THR A 73 5.44 -16.26 0.31
C THR A 73 4.97 -17.44 1.18
N GLY A 74 5.81 -18.47 1.36
CA GLY A 74 5.51 -19.64 2.20
C GLY A 74 5.22 -19.27 3.66
N TRP A 75 5.79 -18.15 4.12
CA TRP A 75 5.55 -17.59 5.44
C TRP A 75 4.06 -17.28 5.73
N VAL A 76 3.25 -16.99 4.72
CA VAL A 76 1.81 -16.75 4.92
C VAL A 76 1.12 -18.01 5.43
N ASN A 77 1.50 -19.18 4.90
CA ASN A 77 0.98 -20.47 5.36
C ASN A 77 1.46 -20.80 6.78
N GLU A 78 2.74 -20.56 7.04
CA GLU A 78 3.39 -20.92 8.30
C GLU A 78 2.91 -20.06 9.48
N TYR A 79 2.80 -18.74 9.29
CA TYR A 79 2.57 -17.78 10.37
C TYR A 79 1.15 -17.18 10.40
N LEU A 80 0.37 -17.31 9.33
CA LEU A 80 -1.01 -16.82 9.25
C LEU A 80 -2.02 -17.92 8.91
N PRO A 81 -2.01 -19.08 9.60
CA PRO A 81 -2.82 -20.24 9.22
C PRO A 81 -4.33 -20.01 9.32
N THR A 82 -4.78 -19.00 10.07
CA THR A 82 -6.20 -18.66 10.21
C THR A 82 -6.72 -17.72 9.11
N TRP A 83 -5.83 -17.22 8.24
CA TRP A 83 -6.18 -16.40 7.09
C TRP A 83 -6.24 -17.29 5.84
N GLN A 84 -7.30 -17.11 5.05
CA GLN A 84 -7.27 -17.57 3.67
C GLN A 84 -6.20 -16.78 2.90
N ARG A 85 -5.79 -17.28 1.72
CA ARG A 85 -4.78 -16.62 0.91
C ARG A 85 -5.15 -16.60 -0.57
N ALA A 86 -4.89 -15.48 -1.22
CA ALA A 86 -4.92 -15.34 -2.66
C ALA A 86 -3.59 -14.72 -3.12
N LEU A 87 -2.68 -15.58 -3.58
CA LEU A 87 -1.30 -15.21 -3.95
C LEU A 87 -1.17 -15.19 -5.47
N TYR A 88 -1.18 -14.00 -6.06
CA TYR A 88 -1.09 -13.81 -7.50
C TYR A 88 0.35 -13.73 -7.96
N THR A 89 0.76 -14.62 -8.86
CA THR A 89 2.06 -14.53 -9.54
C THR A 89 1.92 -13.65 -10.77
N VAL A 90 2.62 -12.51 -10.81
CA VAL A 90 2.46 -11.49 -11.88
C VAL A 90 3.41 -11.69 -13.06
N ASN A 91 4.50 -12.44 -12.89
CA ASN A 91 5.48 -12.78 -13.93
C ASN A 91 5.66 -14.31 -14.06
N PRO A 92 4.59 -15.11 -14.21
CA PRO A 92 4.72 -16.56 -14.23
C PRO A 92 5.61 -17.00 -15.41
N SER A 93 6.64 -17.79 -15.13
CA SER A 93 7.41 -18.44 -16.17
C SER A 93 6.56 -19.49 -16.89
N SER A 94 6.91 -19.79 -18.14
CA SER A 94 6.26 -20.86 -18.91
C SER A 94 6.56 -22.27 -18.34
N GLN A 95 7.46 -22.37 -17.36
CA GLN A 95 7.76 -23.62 -16.69
C GLN A 95 6.86 -23.77 -15.46
N PRO A 96 6.28 -24.95 -15.22
CA PRO A 96 5.57 -25.18 -13.96
C PRO A 96 6.57 -25.00 -12.82
N SER A 97 6.42 -23.94 -12.03
CA SER A 97 7.15 -23.82 -10.77
C SER A 97 6.87 -25.07 -9.93
N PRO A 98 7.87 -25.65 -9.25
CA PRO A 98 7.67 -26.73 -8.30
C PRO A 98 7.04 -26.16 -7.03
N SER A 99 5.84 -25.58 -7.14
CA SER A 99 5.10 -25.09 -5.97
C SER A 99 4.58 -26.32 -5.22
N SER A 100 5.18 -26.60 -4.07
CA SER A 100 4.75 -27.58 -3.08
C SER A 100 3.40 -27.25 -2.43
N SER A 101 2.71 -26.22 -2.89
CA SER A 101 1.40 -25.79 -2.42
C SER A 101 0.28 -26.43 -3.26
N THR A 102 -0.71 -27.01 -2.58
CA THR A 102 -1.98 -27.49 -3.16
C THR A 102 -2.92 -26.39 -3.67
N ASP A 103 -2.51 -25.12 -3.54
CA ASP A 103 -3.33 -23.97 -3.91
C ASP A 103 -3.30 -23.74 -5.43
N PRO A 104 -4.42 -23.31 -6.06
CA PRO A 104 -4.45 -23.00 -7.48
C PRO A 104 -3.48 -21.85 -7.81
N ILE A 105 -2.78 -21.97 -8.94
CA ILE A 105 -1.90 -20.90 -9.44
C ILE A 105 -2.78 -19.73 -9.88
N LEU A 106 -2.76 -18.63 -9.11
CA LEU A 106 -3.45 -17.40 -9.46
C LEU A 106 -2.51 -16.49 -10.26
N THR A 107 -3.01 -15.96 -11.36
CA THR A 107 -2.28 -15.03 -12.24
C THR A 107 -3.12 -13.82 -12.57
N THR A 108 -2.46 -12.74 -12.98
CA THR A 108 -3.11 -11.51 -13.44
C THR A 108 -3.27 -11.51 -14.96
N PRO A 109 -4.27 -10.79 -15.51
CA PRO A 109 -4.46 -10.70 -16.96
C PRO A 109 -3.28 -10.06 -17.70
N LEU A 110 -2.53 -9.17 -17.04
CA LEU A 110 -1.33 -8.53 -17.56
C LEU A 110 -0.44 -8.09 -16.38
N ASN A 111 0.88 -8.19 -16.53
CA ASN A 111 1.83 -7.64 -15.56
C ASN A 111 1.92 -6.11 -15.72
N LYS A 112 0.94 -5.39 -15.17
CA LYS A 112 0.86 -3.92 -15.23
C LYS A 112 0.10 -3.36 -14.03
N GLY A 113 0.60 -2.26 -13.46
CA GLY A 113 0.06 -1.61 -12.27
C GLY A 113 0.56 -2.21 -10.95
N HIS A 114 1.68 -2.93 -10.95
CA HIS A 114 2.20 -3.67 -9.79
C HIS A 114 1.09 -4.50 -9.08
N GLU A 115 0.98 -4.42 -7.75
CA GLU A 115 0.01 -5.16 -6.94
C GLU A 115 -1.46 -4.82 -7.26
N SER A 116 -1.70 -3.64 -7.85
CA SER A 116 -3.07 -3.19 -8.09
C SER A 116 -3.85 -4.11 -9.04
N MET A 117 -3.17 -4.75 -9.99
CA MET A 117 -3.81 -5.70 -10.89
C MET A 117 -4.32 -6.94 -10.15
N ALA A 118 -3.52 -7.48 -9.24
CA ALA A 118 -3.91 -8.62 -8.41
C ALA A 118 -5.09 -8.25 -7.50
N TYR A 119 -5.01 -7.09 -6.85
CA TYR A 119 -6.03 -6.64 -5.91
C TYR A 119 -7.38 -6.42 -6.61
N LEU A 120 -7.38 -5.72 -7.74
CA LEU A 120 -8.60 -5.51 -8.54
C LEU A 120 -9.14 -6.82 -9.08
N THR A 121 -8.27 -7.72 -9.56
CA THR A 121 -8.69 -9.02 -10.10
C THR A 121 -9.36 -9.86 -9.01
N TYR A 122 -8.78 -9.94 -7.81
CA TYR A 122 -9.40 -10.64 -6.70
C TYR A 122 -10.78 -10.09 -6.36
N ILE A 123 -10.90 -8.75 -6.22
CA ILE A 123 -12.18 -8.10 -5.90
C ILE A 123 -13.23 -8.39 -6.97
N ILE A 124 -12.88 -8.30 -8.26
CA ILE A 124 -13.80 -8.51 -9.38
C ILE A 124 -14.28 -9.97 -9.44
N ASP A 125 -13.34 -10.92 -9.33
CA ASP A 125 -13.64 -12.35 -9.51
C ASP A 125 -14.44 -12.90 -8.33
N ASN A 126 -14.22 -12.37 -7.12
CA ASN A 126 -14.87 -12.83 -5.89
C ASN A 126 -15.95 -11.88 -5.37
N TYR A 127 -16.36 -10.88 -6.15
CA TYR A 127 -17.20 -9.77 -5.69
C TYR A 127 -18.48 -10.22 -4.94
N HIS A 128 -19.09 -11.34 -5.33
CA HIS A 128 -20.32 -11.88 -4.72
C HIS A 128 -20.08 -12.86 -3.58
N SER A 129 -18.82 -13.21 -3.29
CA SER A 129 -18.41 -14.23 -2.32
C SER A 129 -17.22 -13.79 -1.46
N LEU A 130 -17.07 -12.48 -1.25
CA LEU A 130 -15.98 -11.91 -0.45
C LEU A 130 -16.06 -12.40 1.02
N PRO A 131 -14.92 -12.72 1.68
CA PRO A 131 -14.84 -12.90 3.13
C PRO A 131 -15.14 -11.60 3.88
N SER A 132 -15.43 -11.63 5.20
CA SER A 132 -15.76 -10.39 5.93
C SER A 132 -14.63 -9.36 5.95
N THR A 133 -13.38 -9.83 5.96
CA THR A 133 -12.19 -8.97 5.98
C THR A 133 -11.22 -9.36 4.87
N LEU A 134 -10.81 -8.37 4.09
CA LEU A 134 -9.77 -8.49 3.08
C LEU A 134 -8.57 -7.66 3.55
N ALA A 135 -7.39 -8.29 3.61
CA ALA A 135 -6.12 -7.61 3.84
C ALA A 135 -5.27 -7.68 2.57
N PHE A 136 -4.80 -6.54 2.11
CA PHE A 136 -3.96 -6.39 0.92
C PHE A 136 -2.56 -6.02 1.38
N LEU A 137 -1.57 -6.81 0.97
CA LEU A 137 -0.19 -6.72 1.46
C LEU A 137 0.83 -6.90 0.33
N HIS A 138 2.02 -6.35 0.56
CA HIS A 138 3.19 -6.75 -0.22
C HIS A 138 3.66 -8.15 0.19
N SER A 139 4.30 -8.86 -0.74
CA SER A 139 4.75 -10.26 -0.58
C SER A 139 5.85 -10.45 0.46
N HIS A 140 6.63 -9.41 0.74
CA HIS A 140 7.75 -9.45 1.67
C HIS A 140 7.29 -9.70 3.12
N ARG A 141 7.93 -10.67 3.79
CA ARG A 141 7.65 -10.98 5.20
C ARG A 141 8.06 -9.84 6.14
N SER A 142 9.30 -9.38 6.03
CA SER A 142 9.94 -8.39 6.91
C SER A 142 11.25 -7.86 6.32
N GLY A 143 11.87 -6.88 6.99
CA GLY A 143 13.24 -6.44 6.70
C GLY A 143 13.38 -4.95 6.40
N PHE A 144 14.55 -4.40 6.76
CA PHE A 144 14.83 -2.96 6.70
C PHE A 144 14.70 -2.34 5.31
N LEU A 145 15.08 -3.06 4.25
CA LEU A 145 15.02 -2.54 2.86
C LEU A 145 13.87 -3.15 2.05
N SER A 146 13.49 -4.39 2.35
CA SER A 146 12.47 -5.15 1.62
C SER A 146 11.05 -4.76 2.03
N ALA A 147 10.83 -4.54 3.34
CA ALA A 147 9.49 -4.36 3.90
C ALA A 147 9.31 -3.02 4.64
N TRP A 148 10.23 -2.05 4.50
CA TRP A 148 10.25 -0.75 5.18
C TRP A 148 8.92 0.02 5.22
N HIS A 149 8.05 -0.29 4.27
CA HIS A 149 6.69 0.20 4.15
C HIS A 149 5.68 -0.42 5.14
N THR A 150 6.16 -1.17 6.14
CA THR A 150 5.36 -1.78 7.22
C THR A 150 5.80 -1.19 8.56
N ASP A 151 4.90 -0.58 9.33
CA ASP A 151 5.29 0.20 10.51
C ASP A 151 5.52 -0.63 11.79
N THR A 152 5.28 -1.93 11.74
CA THR A 152 5.50 -2.83 12.87
C THR A 152 7.00 -3.03 13.18
N PRO A 153 7.34 -3.52 14.38
CA PRO A 153 8.72 -3.86 14.72
C PRO A 153 9.36 -4.74 13.64
N LEU A 154 10.60 -4.38 13.24
CA LEU A 154 11.35 -5.04 12.15
C LEU A 154 10.64 -5.04 10.78
N HIS A 155 9.62 -4.20 10.61
CA HIS A 155 8.76 -4.13 9.44
C HIS A 155 8.06 -5.45 9.09
N SER A 156 7.58 -6.17 10.12
CA SER A 156 6.97 -7.49 10.00
C SER A 156 5.50 -7.46 9.57
N ASN A 157 5.19 -7.98 8.39
CA ASN A 157 3.82 -8.15 7.92
C ASN A 157 3.03 -9.20 8.73
N ILE A 158 3.72 -10.13 9.37
CA ILE A 158 3.12 -11.09 10.31
C ILE A 158 2.57 -10.31 11.52
N ASP A 159 3.39 -9.45 12.12
CA ASP A 159 2.99 -8.65 13.28
C ASP A 159 1.86 -7.68 12.91
N ALA A 160 1.89 -7.13 11.70
CA ALA A 160 0.86 -6.23 11.20
C ALA A 160 -0.51 -6.91 11.16
N LEU A 161 -0.58 -8.15 10.69
CA LEU A 161 -1.85 -8.89 10.64
C LEU A 161 -2.25 -9.54 11.96
N ASN A 162 -1.30 -9.97 12.79
CA ASN A 162 -1.59 -10.53 14.12
C ASN A 162 -2.05 -9.46 15.12
N SER A 163 -1.67 -8.21 14.92
CA SER A 163 -2.14 -7.06 15.72
C SER A 163 -3.36 -6.34 15.13
N LEU A 164 -3.78 -6.70 13.91
CA LEU A 164 -4.88 -6.05 13.22
C LEU A 164 -6.21 -6.28 13.96
N GLN A 165 -6.80 -5.19 14.45
CA GLN A 165 -8.10 -5.23 15.12
C GLN A 165 -9.23 -5.36 14.11
N LEU A 166 -9.67 -6.60 13.83
CA LEU A 166 -10.73 -6.87 12.84
C LEU A 166 -12.02 -6.08 13.13
N ALA A 167 -12.43 -5.96 14.39
CA ALA A 167 -13.60 -5.17 14.78
C ALA A 167 -13.47 -3.68 14.38
N PHE A 168 -12.26 -3.13 14.42
CA PHE A 168 -11.99 -1.77 13.96
C PHE A 168 -12.08 -1.67 12.44
N VAL A 169 -11.58 -2.66 11.70
CA VAL A 169 -11.75 -2.74 10.23
C VAL A 169 -13.23 -2.79 9.85
N GLN A 170 -14.03 -3.61 10.54
CA GLN A 170 -15.47 -3.71 10.31
C GLN A 170 -16.19 -2.39 10.60
N LYS A 171 -15.79 -1.68 11.65
CA LYS A 171 -16.37 -0.38 12.04
C LYS A 171 -16.02 0.74 11.07
N MET A 172 -14.76 0.85 10.66
CA MET A 172 -14.28 1.94 9.79
C MET A 172 -14.51 1.66 8.29
N GLY A 173 -14.58 0.38 7.94
CA GLY A 173 -14.74 -0.12 6.58
C GLY A 173 -13.44 -0.15 5.77
N TYR A 174 -12.51 0.78 6.00
CA TYR A 174 -11.18 0.81 5.39
C TYR A 174 -10.15 1.31 6.40
N VAL A 175 -8.99 0.65 6.46
CA VAL A 175 -7.88 0.98 7.35
C VAL A 175 -6.56 0.82 6.58
N ASN A 176 -5.75 1.87 6.51
CA ASN A 176 -4.37 1.76 6.04
C ASN A 176 -3.55 1.03 7.12
N LEU A 177 -2.76 0.02 6.72
CA LEU A 177 -1.90 -0.72 7.66
C LEU A 177 -0.64 0.06 8.04
N ARG A 178 -0.41 1.19 7.37
CA ARG A 178 0.61 2.17 7.68
C ARG A 178 0.00 3.34 8.44
N CYS A 179 0.61 3.68 9.58
CA CYS A 179 0.31 4.83 10.42
C CYS A 179 1.33 5.97 10.27
N ASN A 180 2.54 5.71 9.75
CA ASN A 180 3.55 6.72 9.48
C ASN A 180 3.10 7.59 8.30
N TRP A 181 3.12 8.92 8.48
CA TRP A 181 2.63 9.88 7.50
C TRP A 181 3.62 10.12 6.36
N ASN A 182 4.90 9.87 6.59
CA ASN A 182 5.96 10.06 5.61
C ASN A 182 6.38 8.72 5.02
N PRO A 183 6.26 8.45 3.70
CA PRO A 183 5.80 9.37 2.67
C PRO A 183 4.28 9.30 2.44
N GLY A 184 3.76 10.34 1.78
CA GLY A 184 2.42 10.35 1.19
C GLY A 184 1.33 11.17 1.91
N CYS A 185 1.34 11.24 3.24
CA CYS A 185 0.33 11.97 4.01
C CYS A 185 0.84 13.31 4.57
N GLU A 186 2.15 13.53 4.63
CA GLU A 186 2.70 14.84 5.03
C GLU A 186 2.13 15.99 4.18
N PRO A 187 1.95 17.20 4.74
CA PRO A 187 1.37 18.33 4.02
C PRO A 187 2.00 18.61 2.64
N ALA A 188 3.33 18.47 2.52
CA ALA A 188 4.05 18.66 1.25
C ALA A 188 3.74 17.57 0.21
N HIS A 189 3.33 16.36 0.63
CA HIS A 189 3.03 15.23 -0.24
C HIS A 189 1.59 15.21 -0.75
N ARG A 190 0.67 15.92 -0.08
CA ARG A 190 -0.77 15.98 -0.41
C ARG A 190 -1.04 16.63 -1.77
N TYR A 191 -0.14 17.47 -2.27
CA TYR A 191 -0.10 17.88 -3.67
C TYR A 191 0.51 16.77 -4.51
N ASN A 192 -0.29 15.73 -4.72
CA ASN A 192 0.20 14.48 -5.27
C ASN A 192 0.52 14.60 -6.76
N LYS A 193 1.81 14.54 -7.10
CA LYS A 193 2.29 14.61 -8.49
C LYS A 193 1.81 13.44 -9.36
N HIS A 194 1.41 12.31 -8.77
CA HIS A 194 0.92 11.14 -9.49
C HIS A 194 -0.57 11.24 -9.77
N VAL A 195 -1.34 11.79 -8.83
CA VAL A 195 -2.80 11.95 -8.92
C VAL A 195 -3.16 13.40 -9.22
N THR A 196 -2.85 13.83 -10.44
CA THR A 196 -3.26 15.16 -10.92
C THR A 196 -4.77 15.23 -11.15
N PRO A 197 -5.37 16.44 -11.25
CA PRO A 197 -6.80 16.58 -11.57
C PRO A 197 -7.21 15.87 -12.88
N GLU A 198 -6.34 15.82 -13.87
CA GLU A 198 -6.57 15.08 -15.12
C GLU A 198 -6.58 13.58 -14.89
N VAL A 199 -5.58 13.06 -14.16
CA VAL A 199 -5.48 11.64 -13.82
C VAL A 199 -6.71 11.22 -13.00
N TRP A 200 -7.09 11.99 -11.99
CA TRP A 200 -8.30 11.76 -11.19
C TRP A 200 -9.53 11.60 -12.08
N ARG A 201 -9.78 12.57 -12.97
CA ARG A 201 -10.94 12.53 -13.88
C ARG A 201 -10.88 11.32 -14.80
N SER A 202 -9.69 10.93 -15.27
CA SER A 202 -9.53 9.74 -16.12
C SER A 202 -9.81 8.43 -15.37
N VAL A 203 -9.35 8.29 -14.12
CA VAL A 203 -9.57 7.08 -13.30
C VAL A 203 -11.03 6.93 -12.93
N PHE A 204 -11.68 8.03 -12.52
CA PHE A 204 -13.08 8.02 -12.10
C PHE A 204 -14.07 8.34 -13.23
N ALA A 205 -13.61 8.32 -14.49
CA ALA A 205 -14.47 8.53 -15.65
C ALA A 205 -15.56 7.43 -15.71
N GLY A 206 -16.81 7.83 -15.47
CA GLY A 206 -17.95 6.89 -15.47
C GLY A 206 -18.04 6.00 -14.24
N ALA A 207 -17.19 6.20 -13.22
CA ALA A 207 -17.33 5.52 -11.94
C ALA A 207 -18.49 6.11 -11.14
N SER A 208 -19.13 5.29 -10.31
CA SER A 208 -20.18 5.75 -9.40
C SER A 208 -19.55 6.62 -8.30
N MET A 209 -19.82 7.92 -8.34
CA MET A 209 -19.30 8.91 -7.38
C MET A 209 -20.33 9.26 -6.29
N SER A 210 -21.18 8.30 -5.92
CA SER A 210 -22.27 8.50 -4.95
C SER A 210 -21.77 9.01 -3.59
N GLN A 211 -20.55 8.66 -3.19
CA GLN A 211 -19.95 9.12 -1.94
C GLN A 211 -19.49 10.59 -1.98
N PHE A 212 -19.07 11.09 -3.15
CA PHE A 212 -18.79 12.52 -3.35
C PHE A 212 -20.06 13.35 -3.62
N SER A 213 -21.20 12.68 -3.85
CA SER A 213 -22.49 13.35 -4.07
C SER A 213 -23.03 14.03 -2.80
N GLN A 214 -22.51 13.71 -1.61
CA GLN A 214 -22.77 14.46 -0.37
C GLN A 214 -22.32 15.94 -0.47
N LYS A 215 -21.38 16.27 -1.37
CA LYS A 215 -20.97 17.65 -1.69
C LYS A 215 -21.72 18.25 -2.90
N GLY A 216 -22.80 17.63 -3.35
CA GLY A 216 -23.70 18.17 -4.39
C GLY A 216 -23.12 18.32 -5.80
N ASN A 217 -21.87 17.90 -6.04
CA ASN A 217 -21.19 18.13 -7.31
C ASN A 217 -20.86 16.82 -8.02
N LYS A 218 -21.53 16.56 -9.15
CA LYS A 218 -21.27 15.42 -10.04
C LYS A 218 -19.85 15.45 -10.66
N SER A 219 -19.13 16.56 -10.50
CA SER A 219 -17.77 16.79 -10.99
C SER A 219 -16.82 17.12 -9.82
N TYR A 220 -16.75 16.24 -8.82
CA TYR A 220 -15.78 16.40 -7.74
C TYR A 220 -14.38 15.98 -8.22
N THR A 221 -13.43 16.90 -8.10
CA THR A 221 -11.99 16.64 -8.23
C THR A 221 -11.31 17.33 -7.05
N PRO A 222 -10.63 16.58 -6.15
CA PRO A 222 -9.95 17.18 -5.02
C PRO A 222 -8.75 18.01 -5.46
N GLU A 223 -8.43 19.05 -4.70
CA GLU A 223 -7.18 19.78 -4.85
C GLU A 223 -5.99 18.97 -4.32
N GLN A 224 -6.22 18.20 -3.26
CA GLN A 224 -5.21 17.42 -2.55
C GLN A 224 -5.62 15.97 -2.43
N VAL A 225 -4.66 15.07 -2.66
CA VAL A 225 -4.81 13.63 -2.45
C VAL A 225 -3.66 13.14 -1.59
N GLY A 226 -3.95 12.58 -0.42
CA GLY A 226 -2.94 12.15 0.54
C GLY A 226 -3.36 10.89 1.27
N SER A 227 -2.43 9.95 1.39
CA SER A 227 -2.55 8.77 2.24
C SER A 227 -1.14 8.30 2.58
N ALA A 228 -0.97 7.59 3.70
CA ALA A 228 0.28 6.90 3.97
C ALA A 228 0.60 5.94 2.80
N CYS A 229 1.86 5.93 2.36
CA CYS A 229 2.25 5.22 1.14
C CYS A 229 2.00 3.71 1.19
N CYS A 230 2.23 3.11 0.03
CA CYS A 230 2.65 1.72 -0.10
C CYS A 230 1.53 0.66 -0.03
N ALA A 231 0.29 1.02 -0.40
CA ALA A 231 -0.77 0.09 -0.81
C ALA A 231 -1.04 -1.13 0.11
N GLN A 232 -0.72 -1.04 1.41
CA GLN A 232 -1.04 -2.05 2.41
C GLN A 232 -2.23 -1.57 3.25
N PHE A 233 -3.35 -2.28 3.16
CA PHE A 233 -4.58 -1.87 3.81
C PHE A 233 -5.49 -3.06 4.09
N ALA A 234 -6.40 -2.89 5.03
CA ALA A 234 -7.50 -3.81 5.29
C ALA A 234 -8.84 -3.12 5.02
N VAL A 235 -9.79 -3.87 4.47
CA VAL A 235 -11.12 -3.37 4.11
C VAL A 235 -12.17 -4.42 4.47
N SER A 236 -13.33 -3.97 4.94
CA SER A 236 -14.48 -4.85 5.17
C SER A 236 -15.20 -5.16 3.86
N ARG A 237 -15.79 -6.35 3.76
CA ARG A 237 -16.66 -6.71 2.62
C ARG A 237 -17.75 -5.67 2.40
N GLU A 238 -18.40 -5.23 3.46
CA GLU A 238 -19.50 -4.28 3.41
C GLU A 238 -19.04 -2.98 2.76
N ARG A 239 -17.79 -2.55 3.02
CA ARG A 239 -17.22 -1.37 2.39
C ARG A 239 -16.92 -1.59 0.91
N VAL A 240 -16.38 -2.75 0.52
CA VAL A 240 -16.17 -3.10 -0.90
C VAL A 240 -17.51 -3.09 -1.65
N LEU A 241 -18.56 -3.67 -1.05
CA LEU A 241 -19.87 -3.81 -1.68
C LEU A 241 -20.66 -2.51 -1.81
N GLN A 242 -20.27 -1.42 -1.13
CA GLN A 242 -20.86 -0.09 -1.32
C GLN A 242 -20.61 0.48 -2.73
N ARG A 243 -19.58 -0.01 -3.42
CA ARG A 243 -19.24 0.39 -4.78
C ARG A 243 -19.57 -0.75 -5.75
N PRO A 244 -20.34 -0.53 -6.82
CA PRO A 244 -20.73 -1.62 -7.73
C PRO A 244 -19.51 -2.26 -8.42
N LYS A 245 -19.58 -3.58 -8.67
CA LYS A 245 -18.55 -4.36 -9.37
C LYS A 245 -18.01 -3.68 -10.64
N LYS A 246 -18.90 -3.07 -11.43
CA LYS A 246 -18.55 -2.38 -12.69
C LYS A 246 -17.54 -1.25 -12.51
N ASP A 247 -17.52 -0.58 -11.36
CA ASP A 247 -16.52 0.46 -11.09
C ASP A 247 -15.14 -0.15 -10.89
N TYR A 248 -15.02 -1.27 -10.17
CA TYR A 248 -13.75 -2.01 -10.02
C TYR A 248 -13.24 -2.51 -11.38
N GLU A 249 -14.14 -3.00 -12.24
CA GLU A 249 -13.80 -3.35 -13.62
C GLU A 249 -13.32 -2.13 -14.42
N GLY A 250 -13.92 -0.95 -14.19
CA GLY A 250 -13.48 0.31 -14.75
C GLY A 250 -12.08 0.72 -14.31
N PHE A 251 -11.77 0.61 -13.01
CA PHE A 251 -10.43 0.88 -12.50
C PHE A 251 -9.39 -0.09 -13.08
N ARG A 252 -9.72 -1.39 -13.15
CA ARG A 252 -8.82 -2.38 -13.77
C ARG A 252 -8.59 -2.07 -15.24
N ARG A 253 -9.65 -1.70 -15.96
CA ARG A 253 -9.57 -1.27 -17.36
C ARG A 253 -8.67 -0.05 -17.50
N TRP A 254 -8.80 0.97 -16.64
CA TRP A 254 -7.92 2.14 -16.66
C TRP A 254 -6.45 1.75 -16.49
N VAL A 255 -6.12 0.85 -15.55
CA VAL A 255 -4.74 0.36 -15.37
C VAL A 255 -4.24 -0.33 -16.64
N LEU A 256 -5.07 -1.17 -17.28
CA LEU A 256 -4.72 -1.87 -18.52
C LEU A 256 -4.49 -0.91 -19.69
N GLU A 257 -5.37 0.07 -19.89
CA GLU A 257 -5.47 0.87 -21.11
C GLU A 257 -4.67 2.18 -21.05
N THR A 258 -4.33 2.69 -19.86
CA THR A 258 -3.57 3.95 -19.75
C THR A 258 -2.19 3.86 -20.42
N GLU A 259 -1.74 4.96 -21.03
CA GLU A 259 -0.37 5.08 -21.58
C GLU A 259 0.71 5.15 -20.48
N LYS A 260 0.32 5.28 -19.21
CA LYS A 260 1.26 5.26 -18.09
C LYS A 260 1.96 3.90 -17.99
N SER A 261 3.24 3.94 -17.63
CA SER A 261 4.01 2.72 -17.34
C SER A 261 3.42 1.92 -16.17
N ASP A 262 3.84 0.68 -16.05
CA ASP A 262 3.53 -0.21 -14.92
C ASP A 262 3.72 0.51 -13.56
N ALA A 263 4.93 1.03 -13.30
CA ALA A 263 5.22 1.74 -12.06
C ALA A 263 4.39 3.02 -11.82
N MET A 264 4.06 3.77 -12.88
CA MET A 264 3.27 5.00 -12.74
C MET A 264 1.78 4.73 -12.52
N SER A 265 1.22 3.75 -13.24
CA SER A 265 -0.16 3.32 -13.02
C SER A 265 -0.34 2.68 -11.64
N GLY A 266 0.62 1.86 -11.19
CA GLY A 266 0.65 1.30 -9.83
C GLY A 266 0.68 2.40 -8.76
N ARG A 267 1.55 3.40 -8.90
CA ARG A 267 1.62 4.53 -7.95
C ARG A 267 0.33 5.36 -7.89
N VAL A 268 -0.37 5.52 -9.02
CA VAL A 268 -1.68 6.18 -9.02
C VAL A 268 -2.69 5.38 -8.19
N MET A 269 -2.73 4.06 -8.37
CA MET A 269 -3.63 3.19 -7.62
C MET A 269 -3.31 3.17 -6.12
N GLU A 270 -2.03 3.12 -5.77
CA GLU A 270 -1.54 3.19 -4.38
C GLU A 270 -2.15 4.37 -3.62
N PHE A 271 -2.16 5.56 -4.23
CA PHE A 271 -2.70 6.78 -3.63
C PHE A 271 -4.22 6.93 -3.76
N LEU A 272 -4.91 6.00 -4.41
CA LEU A 272 -6.36 6.08 -4.64
C LEU A 272 -7.14 4.99 -3.90
N TRP A 273 -6.50 4.03 -3.24
CA TRP A 273 -7.21 2.95 -2.56
C TRP A 273 -8.24 3.43 -1.56
N HIS A 274 -7.86 4.35 -0.66
CA HIS A 274 -8.77 4.92 0.33
C HIS A 274 -9.98 5.58 -0.33
N VAL A 275 -9.77 6.34 -1.41
CA VAL A 275 -10.83 6.98 -2.21
C VAL A 275 -11.71 5.96 -2.94
N ILE A 276 -11.12 4.92 -3.52
CA ILE A 276 -11.83 3.83 -4.19
C ILE A 276 -12.78 3.17 -3.19
N PHE A 277 -12.34 2.97 -1.95
CA PHE A 277 -13.17 2.48 -0.84
C PHE A 277 -13.96 3.58 -0.13
N GLY A 278 -14.05 4.78 -0.70
CA GLY A 278 -15.01 5.77 -0.23
C GLY A 278 -14.59 6.60 0.98
N MET A 279 -13.29 6.67 1.24
CA MET A 279 -12.71 7.58 2.22
C MET A 279 -12.45 8.95 1.58
N ASP A 280 -12.18 9.95 2.41
CA ASP A 280 -11.80 11.28 1.95
C ASP A 280 -10.52 11.27 1.13
N ALA A 281 -10.35 12.26 0.24
CA ALA A 281 -9.18 12.37 -0.63
C ALA A 281 -7.87 12.53 0.15
N VAL A 282 -7.93 13.06 1.36
CA VAL A 282 -6.81 13.10 2.32
C VAL A 282 -7.23 12.29 3.54
N GLN A 283 -6.47 11.23 3.86
CA GLN A 283 -6.60 10.45 5.09
C GLN A 283 -5.55 10.85 6.12
#